data_AF-A0A7Y9X459-F1
#
_entry.id   AF-A0A7Y9X459-F1
#
_cell.length_a   1.000
_cell.length_b   1.000
_cell.length_c   1.000
_cell.angle_alpha   90.00
_cell.angle_beta   90.00
_cell.angle_gamma   90.00
#
_symmetry.space_group_name_H-M   'P 1'
#
loop_
_entity.id
_entity.type
_entity.pdbx_description
1 polymer ?
#
loop_
_entity_poly.entity_id
_entity_poly.type
_entity_poly.pdbx_seq_one_letter_code
_entity_poly.pdbx_strand_id
1 'polypeptide(L)'
;MPGPPTELVQQLYRTPPDRFVAARDAAVSDARRSGDPSTARQLARLRRPTVAAWLVNLLAIRRPELVADLVELADELRTAQRELRGPRLRELSAQRRAVVGALVAEVRKLAAAEPDAPPAGRLPLAEVEATLNAAFSDAEVAEQVRAGRLLRAASYAGFGEVPRPQLRLVTGDDEEPEEERPARRPGSQRARPEPATRADGAAPVTDRAASRKDRAAERAEQAERAAQRAARAERARQRRALDRELALAQADQKRVEAELTEATGQERDGVAVLDAIEAELAELERRRAVAEQDLSRAKLARRSAERAVTVARRRAGEVEAAIEALAAEEGDADGGSGAAD
;
A
#
# COMPACT_ATOMS: atom_id res chain seq x y z
N MET A 1 19.02 -31.81 -15.21
CA MET A 1 20.18 -31.41 -14.39
C MET A 1 19.63 -30.77 -13.12
N PRO A 2 19.93 -31.29 -11.93
CA PRO A 2 19.53 -30.64 -10.69
C PRO A 2 20.13 -29.22 -10.64
N GLY A 3 19.35 -28.27 -10.11
CA GLY A 3 19.80 -26.89 -9.92
C GLY A 3 20.87 -26.78 -8.84
N PRO A 4 21.41 -25.57 -8.60
CA PRO A 4 22.41 -25.38 -7.56
C PRO A 4 21.77 -25.67 -6.20
N PRO A 5 22.55 -26.10 -5.19
CA PRO A 5 22.03 -26.39 -3.85
C PRO A 5 21.18 -25.23 -3.33
N THR A 6 19.97 -25.53 -2.87
CA THR A 6 18.99 -24.51 -2.49
C THR A 6 19.51 -23.65 -1.34
N GLU A 7 20.22 -24.24 -0.37
CA GLU A 7 20.83 -23.53 0.75
C GLU A 7 21.86 -22.50 0.28
N LEU A 8 22.65 -22.83 -0.75
CA LEU A 8 23.67 -21.94 -1.27
C LEU A 8 23.06 -20.73 -1.98
N VAL A 9 21.98 -20.95 -2.74
CA VAL A 9 21.23 -19.86 -3.38
C VAL A 9 20.57 -18.96 -2.32
N GLN A 10 19.97 -19.56 -1.29
CA GLN A 10 19.39 -18.81 -0.18
C GLN A 10 20.43 -17.97 0.56
N GLN A 11 21.63 -18.51 0.78
CA GLN A 11 22.73 -17.76 1.41
C GLN A 11 23.13 -16.54 0.57
N LEU A 12 23.20 -16.68 -0.76
CA LEU A 12 23.48 -15.55 -1.65
C LEU A 12 22.35 -14.50 -1.60
N TYR A 13 21.08 -14.90 -1.59
CA TYR A 13 19.97 -13.96 -1.54
C TYR A 13 19.70 -13.37 -0.14
N ARG A 14 20.30 -13.91 0.93
CA ARG A 14 20.39 -13.25 2.25
C ARG A 14 21.44 -12.14 2.28
N THR A 15 22.44 -12.19 1.40
CA THR A 15 23.54 -11.22 1.37
C THR A 15 23.04 -9.87 0.86
N PRO A 16 23.40 -8.73 1.51
CA PRO A 16 23.04 -7.40 1.04
C PRO A 16 23.40 -7.17 -0.44
N PRO A 17 22.58 -6.45 -1.23
CA PRO A 17 22.79 -6.32 -2.68
C PRO A 17 24.19 -5.81 -3.08
N ASP A 18 24.77 -4.92 -2.29
CA ASP A 18 26.10 -4.36 -2.55
C ASP A 18 27.23 -5.39 -2.41
N ARG A 19 27.00 -6.43 -1.59
CA ARG A 19 27.93 -7.56 -1.38
C ARG A 19 27.61 -8.78 -2.23
N PHE A 20 26.43 -8.83 -2.84
CA PHE A 20 25.93 -9.99 -3.58
C PHE A 20 26.90 -10.47 -4.67
N VAL A 21 27.44 -9.56 -5.48
CA VAL A 21 28.33 -9.94 -6.59
C VAL A 21 29.62 -10.58 -6.08
N ALA A 22 30.22 -9.99 -5.05
CA ALA A 22 31.42 -10.54 -4.42
C ALA A 22 31.16 -11.92 -3.79
N ALA A 23 30.05 -12.08 -3.08
CA ALA A 23 29.65 -13.36 -2.50
C ALA A 23 29.38 -14.44 -3.57
N ARG A 24 28.70 -14.06 -4.66
CA ARG A 24 28.45 -14.95 -5.81
C ARG A 24 29.76 -15.40 -6.45
N ASP A 25 30.68 -14.47 -6.70
CA ASP A 25 31.94 -14.79 -7.37
C ASP A 25 32.85 -15.66 -6.49
N ALA A 26 32.83 -15.46 -5.17
CA ALA A 26 33.48 -16.36 -4.20
C ALA A 26 32.88 -17.78 -4.27
N ALA A 27 31.55 -17.90 -4.20
CA ALA A 27 30.87 -19.19 -4.29
C ALA A 27 31.10 -19.92 -5.64
N VAL A 28 31.20 -19.17 -6.74
CA VAL A 28 31.57 -19.70 -8.07
C VAL A 28 33.00 -20.24 -8.05
N SER A 29 33.94 -19.53 -7.41
CA SER A 29 35.33 -19.97 -7.27
C SER A 29 35.44 -21.24 -6.43
N ASP A 30 34.71 -21.31 -5.31
CA ASP A 30 34.65 -22.49 -4.44
C ASP A 30 34.09 -23.73 -5.16
N ALA A 31 33.01 -23.57 -5.92
CA ALA A 31 32.43 -24.65 -6.72
C ALA A 31 33.43 -25.17 -7.78
N ARG A 32 34.19 -24.28 -8.43
CA ARG A 32 35.25 -24.66 -9.38
C ARG A 32 36.38 -25.44 -8.69
N ARG A 33 36.85 -24.96 -7.53
CA ARG A 33 37.90 -25.64 -6.74
C ARG A 33 37.45 -27.02 -6.26
N SER A 34 36.16 -27.16 -5.97
CA SER A 34 35.55 -28.41 -5.52
C SER A 34 35.22 -29.39 -6.67
N GLY A 35 35.60 -29.05 -7.92
CA GLY A 35 35.37 -29.92 -9.07
C GLY A 35 33.93 -29.93 -9.60
N ASP A 36 33.09 -28.95 -9.25
CA ASP A 36 31.71 -28.83 -9.73
C ASP A 36 31.53 -27.63 -10.71
N PRO A 37 31.92 -27.79 -11.99
CA PRO A 37 31.75 -26.76 -12.99
C PRO A 37 30.29 -26.51 -13.38
N SER A 38 29.36 -27.40 -12.99
CA SER A 38 27.94 -27.25 -13.31
C SER A 38 27.27 -26.25 -12.36
N THR A 39 27.48 -26.42 -11.04
CA THR A 39 27.04 -25.49 -10.00
C THR A 39 27.69 -24.13 -10.18
N ALA A 40 28.99 -24.08 -10.49
CA ALA A 40 29.69 -22.82 -10.77
C ALA A 40 29.02 -22.01 -11.90
N ARG A 41 28.59 -22.68 -12.99
CA ARG A 41 27.87 -22.03 -14.11
C ARG A 41 26.49 -21.55 -13.70
N GLN A 42 25.79 -22.29 -12.85
CA GLN A 42 24.46 -21.93 -12.37
C GLN A 42 24.53 -20.73 -11.40
N LEU A 43 25.48 -20.71 -10.47
CA LEU A 43 25.72 -19.60 -9.55
C LEU A 43 26.10 -18.31 -10.29
N ALA A 44 26.94 -18.42 -11.32
CA ALA A 44 27.35 -17.28 -12.14
C ALA A 44 26.18 -16.60 -12.87
N ARG A 45 25.09 -17.33 -13.12
CA ARG A 45 23.86 -16.80 -13.75
C ARG A 45 22.95 -16.07 -12.77
N LEU A 46 23.17 -16.20 -11.46
CA LEU A 46 22.36 -15.50 -10.46
C LEU A 46 22.57 -14.00 -10.59
N ARG A 47 21.44 -13.28 -10.56
CA ARG A 47 21.38 -11.83 -10.68
C ARG A 47 21.23 -11.18 -9.31
N ARG A 48 21.86 -10.02 -9.18
CA ARG A 48 21.76 -9.17 -8.00
C ARG A 48 20.30 -8.70 -7.83
N PRO A 49 19.67 -8.92 -6.66
CA PRO A 49 18.34 -8.39 -6.36
C PRO A 49 18.39 -6.87 -6.10
N THR A 50 17.27 -6.18 -6.25
CA THR A 50 17.11 -4.81 -5.69
C THR A 50 17.08 -4.85 -4.16
N VAL A 51 17.24 -3.70 -3.50
CA VAL A 51 17.16 -3.62 -2.03
C VAL A 51 15.79 -4.09 -1.52
N ALA A 52 14.68 -3.65 -2.15
CA ALA A 52 13.34 -4.11 -1.78
C ALA A 52 13.17 -5.63 -1.96
N ALA A 53 13.66 -6.19 -3.07
CA ALA A 53 13.58 -7.62 -3.32
C ALA A 53 14.44 -8.43 -2.33
N TRP A 54 15.63 -7.93 -1.98
CA TRP A 54 16.49 -8.52 -0.95
C TRP A 54 15.78 -8.55 0.40
N LEU A 55 15.10 -7.47 0.81
CA LEU A 55 14.34 -7.43 2.06
C LEU A 55 13.22 -8.49 2.12
N VAL A 56 12.49 -8.67 1.03
CA VAL A 56 11.45 -9.71 0.93
C VAL A 56 12.06 -11.11 0.92
N ASN A 57 13.17 -11.32 0.20
CA ASN A 57 13.90 -12.58 0.23
C ASN A 57 14.41 -12.89 1.63
N LEU A 58 14.92 -11.90 2.35
CA LEU A 58 15.41 -12.06 3.71
C LEU A 58 14.29 -12.54 4.63
N LEU A 59 13.09 -11.97 4.53
CA LEU A 59 11.89 -12.43 5.23
C LEU A 59 11.56 -13.89 4.88
N ALA A 60 11.44 -14.23 3.60
CA ALA A 60 11.09 -15.57 3.16
C ALA A 60 12.10 -16.65 3.60
N ILE A 61 13.38 -16.30 3.66
CA ILE A 61 14.44 -17.26 3.98
C ILE A 61 14.69 -17.33 5.51
N ARG A 62 14.45 -16.26 6.28
CA ARG A 62 14.65 -16.24 7.75
C ARG A 62 13.40 -16.58 8.54
N ARG A 63 12.23 -16.27 7.97
CA ARG A 63 10.89 -16.40 8.57
C ARG A 63 9.90 -17.04 7.58
N PRO A 64 10.19 -18.25 7.06
CA PRO A 64 9.29 -18.92 6.11
C PRO A 64 7.88 -19.11 6.66
N GLU A 65 7.73 -19.25 7.98
CA GLU A 65 6.45 -19.36 8.68
C GLU A 65 5.55 -18.14 8.44
N LEU A 66 6.12 -16.93 8.51
CA LEU A 66 5.35 -15.69 8.32
C LEU A 66 4.90 -15.51 6.87
N VAL A 67 5.68 -16.04 5.92
CA VAL A 67 5.30 -16.05 4.51
C VAL A 67 4.22 -17.10 4.24
N ALA A 68 4.26 -18.24 4.93
CA ALA A 68 3.19 -19.24 4.86
C ALA A 68 1.85 -18.65 5.33
N ASP A 69 1.84 -17.97 6.48
CA ASP A 69 0.66 -17.30 7.04
C ASP A 69 0.08 -16.24 6.08
N LEU A 70 0.95 -15.49 5.40
CA LEU A 70 0.53 -14.52 4.37
C LEU A 70 -0.19 -15.21 3.21
N VAL A 71 0.32 -16.35 2.75
CA VAL A 71 -0.31 -17.07 1.62
C VAL A 71 -1.63 -17.70 2.03
N GLU A 72 -1.72 -18.27 3.24
CA GLU A 72 -2.96 -18.80 3.78
C GLU A 72 -4.05 -17.71 3.85
N LEU A 73 -3.70 -16.54 4.39
CA LEU A 73 -4.63 -15.41 4.44
C LEU A 73 -5.03 -14.92 3.03
N ALA A 74 -4.11 -14.97 2.06
CA ALA A 74 -4.42 -14.64 0.67
C ALA A 74 -5.41 -15.62 0.04
N ASP A 75 -5.31 -16.91 0.36
CA ASP A 75 -6.26 -17.94 -0.09
C ASP A 75 -7.63 -17.79 0.56
N GLU A 76 -7.69 -17.46 1.85
CA GLU A 76 -8.94 -17.13 2.55
C GLU A 76 -9.64 -15.92 1.91
N LEU A 77 -8.89 -14.85 1.62
CA LEU A 77 -9.41 -13.66 0.94
C LEU A 77 -9.99 -13.98 -0.43
N ARG A 78 -9.25 -14.73 -1.27
CA ARG A 78 -9.72 -15.15 -2.60
C ARG A 78 -10.98 -16.02 -2.50
N THR A 79 -11.05 -16.89 -1.49
CA THR A 79 -12.23 -17.73 -1.26
C THR A 79 -13.44 -16.91 -0.84
N ALA A 80 -13.28 -16.00 0.14
CA ALA A 80 -14.35 -15.11 0.57
C ALA A 80 -14.85 -14.18 -0.55
N GLN A 81 -13.97 -13.76 -1.47
CA GLN A 81 -14.32 -12.97 -2.66
C GLN A 81 -15.17 -13.78 -3.63
N ARG A 82 -14.76 -15.02 -3.95
CA ARG A 82 -15.54 -15.93 -4.82
C ARG A 82 -16.92 -16.25 -4.25
N GLU A 83 -17.03 -16.37 -2.94
CA GLU A 83 -18.28 -16.68 -2.23
C GLU A 83 -19.12 -15.43 -1.87
N LEU A 84 -18.68 -14.23 -2.28
CA LEU A 84 -19.37 -12.94 -2.06
C LEU A 84 -19.74 -12.65 -0.60
N ARG A 85 -18.90 -13.06 0.36
CA ARG A 85 -19.16 -12.89 1.80
C ARG A 85 -18.74 -11.51 2.31
N GLY A 86 -19.57 -10.49 2.07
CA GLY A 86 -19.30 -9.08 2.40
C GLY A 86 -18.79 -8.81 3.83
N PRO A 87 -19.41 -9.32 4.91
CA PRO A 87 -18.90 -9.13 6.27
C PRO A 87 -17.52 -9.77 6.51
N ARG A 88 -17.31 -11.00 6.03
CA ARG A 88 -16.03 -11.72 6.14
C ARG A 88 -14.92 -11.03 5.35
N LEU A 89 -15.25 -10.43 4.19
CA LEU A 89 -14.29 -9.64 3.41
C LEU A 89 -13.80 -8.41 4.16
N ARG A 90 -14.66 -7.72 4.93
CA ARG A 90 -14.25 -6.57 5.75
C ARG A 90 -13.29 -6.99 6.86
N GLU A 91 -13.60 -8.08 7.55
CA GLU A 91 -12.74 -8.67 8.59
C GLU A 91 -11.36 -9.06 8.03
N LEU A 92 -11.34 -9.85 6.95
CA LEU A 92 -10.10 -10.29 6.30
C LEU A 92 -9.29 -9.12 5.72
N SER A 93 -9.95 -8.05 5.25
CA SER A 93 -9.26 -6.84 4.78
C SER A 93 -8.57 -6.09 5.91
N ALA A 94 -9.17 -6.05 7.11
CA ALA A 94 -8.54 -5.49 8.30
C ALA A 94 -7.34 -6.36 8.74
N GLN A 95 -7.52 -7.69 8.76
CA GLN A 95 -6.46 -8.64 9.08
C GLN A 95 -5.28 -8.54 8.10
N ARG A 96 -5.55 -8.39 6.79
CA ARG A 96 -4.52 -8.15 5.77
C ARG A 96 -3.65 -6.94 6.11
N ARG A 97 -4.24 -5.79 6.44
CA ARG A 97 -3.48 -4.58 6.79
C ARG A 97 -2.60 -4.80 8.03
N ALA A 98 -3.13 -5.47 9.04
CA ALA A 98 -2.38 -5.80 10.25
C ALA A 98 -1.19 -6.73 9.97
N VAL A 99 -1.41 -7.81 9.20
CA VAL A 99 -0.36 -8.75 8.81
C VAL A 99 0.72 -8.05 7.99
N VAL A 100 0.36 -7.29 6.96
CA VAL A 100 1.33 -6.56 6.13
C VAL A 100 2.18 -5.60 6.98
N GLY A 101 1.56 -4.83 7.88
CA GLY A 101 2.28 -3.94 8.80
C GLY A 101 3.26 -4.70 9.71
N ALA A 102 2.84 -5.85 10.24
CA ALA A 102 3.70 -6.70 11.07
C ALA A 102 4.89 -7.27 10.27
N LEU A 103 4.67 -7.71 9.04
CA LEU A 103 5.72 -8.22 8.16
C LEU A 103 6.74 -7.13 7.80
N VAL A 104 6.30 -5.91 7.48
CA VAL A 104 7.19 -4.77 7.22
C VAL A 104 8.03 -4.44 8.46
N ALA A 105 7.42 -4.48 9.65
CA ALA A 105 8.14 -4.29 10.91
C ALA A 105 9.20 -5.40 11.15
N GLU A 106 8.88 -6.66 10.84
CA GLU A 106 9.83 -7.78 10.96
C GLU A 106 10.95 -7.68 9.94
N VAL A 107 10.65 -7.31 8.69
CA VAL A 107 11.65 -7.01 7.64
C VAL A 107 12.67 -5.98 8.12
N ARG A 108 12.20 -4.89 8.76
CA ARG A 108 13.09 -3.86 9.32
C ARG A 108 14.00 -4.42 10.41
N LYS A 109 13.48 -5.29 11.29
CA LYS A 109 14.30 -5.95 12.34
C LYS A 109 15.33 -6.88 11.73
N LEU A 110 14.93 -7.69 10.74
CA LEU A 110 15.83 -8.60 10.03
C LEU A 110 16.95 -7.81 9.33
N ALA A 111 16.60 -6.72 8.64
CA ALA A 111 17.59 -5.85 7.98
C ALA A 111 18.57 -5.23 8.98
N ALA A 112 18.10 -4.80 10.15
CA ALA A 112 18.96 -4.23 11.20
C ALA A 112 19.92 -5.26 11.82
N ALA A 113 19.61 -6.56 11.72
CA ALA A 113 20.47 -7.64 12.20
C ALA A 113 21.50 -8.10 11.15
N GLU A 114 21.37 -7.68 9.89
CA GLU A 114 22.30 -8.06 8.82
C GLU A 114 23.51 -7.10 8.76
N PRO A 115 24.75 -7.61 8.85
CA PRO A 115 25.94 -6.82 8.64
C PRO A 115 25.97 -6.20 7.23
N ASP A 116 26.49 -4.99 7.09
CA ASP A 116 26.55 -4.26 5.82
C ASP A 116 25.17 -4.01 5.15
N ALA A 117 24.07 -4.14 5.91
CA ALA A 117 22.76 -3.75 5.41
C ALA A 117 22.71 -2.23 5.14
N PRO A 118 21.91 -1.78 4.15
CA PRO A 118 21.68 -0.36 3.93
C PRO A 118 21.14 0.33 5.20
N PRO A 119 21.49 1.61 5.44
CA PRO A 119 21.01 2.34 6.62
C PRO A 119 19.48 2.32 6.71
N ALA A 120 18.94 2.18 7.93
CA ALA A 120 17.50 2.02 8.17
C ALA A 120 16.63 3.11 7.49
N GLY A 121 17.09 4.36 7.48
CA GLY A 121 16.38 5.49 6.84
C GLY A 121 16.39 5.48 5.31
N ARG A 122 17.09 4.55 4.66
CA ARG A 122 17.13 4.40 3.19
C ARG A 122 16.50 3.11 2.70
N LEU A 123 15.87 2.34 3.59
CA LEU A 123 15.19 1.11 3.21
C LEU A 123 13.91 1.44 2.43
N PRO A 124 13.70 0.85 1.24
CA PRO A 124 12.51 1.08 0.42
C PRO A 124 11.31 0.29 0.96
N LEU A 125 10.88 0.58 2.20
CA LEU A 125 9.82 -0.17 2.89
C LEU A 125 8.47 -0.09 2.17
N ALA A 126 8.18 1.02 1.49
CA ALA A 126 6.98 1.16 0.67
C ALA A 126 6.94 0.17 -0.51
N GLU A 127 8.08 -0.12 -1.14
CA GLU A 127 8.17 -1.13 -2.21
C GLU A 127 8.01 -2.56 -1.67
N VAL A 128 8.52 -2.81 -0.46
CA VAL A 128 8.32 -4.09 0.25
C VAL A 128 6.85 -4.28 0.55
N GLU A 129 6.19 -3.27 1.12
CA GLU A 129 4.75 -3.28 1.39
C GLU A 129 3.94 -3.50 0.11
N ALA A 130 4.29 -2.83 -0.99
CA ALA A 130 3.65 -3.02 -2.29
C ALA A 130 3.79 -4.46 -2.80
N THR A 131 4.96 -5.08 -2.63
CA THR A 131 5.22 -6.47 -3.02
C THR A 131 4.40 -7.46 -2.19
N LEU A 132 4.35 -7.27 -0.87
CA LEU A 132 3.53 -8.11 0.02
C LEU A 132 2.04 -7.96 -0.30
N ASN A 133 1.58 -6.75 -0.60
CA ASN A 133 0.22 -6.51 -1.06
C ASN A 133 -0.07 -7.14 -2.42
N ALA A 134 0.89 -7.17 -3.34
CA ALA A 134 0.75 -7.83 -4.63
C ALA A 134 0.58 -9.35 -4.48
N ALA A 135 1.28 -9.97 -3.52
CA ALA A 135 1.14 -11.41 -3.22
C ALA A 135 -0.27 -11.81 -2.75
N PHE A 136 -1.05 -10.89 -2.18
CA PHE A 136 -2.46 -11.16 -1.87
C PHE A 136 -3.33 -11.29 -3.14
N SER A 137 -3.04 -10.48 -4.15
CA SER A 137 -3.82 -10.40 -5.39
C SER A 137 -3.35 -11.37 -6.47
N ASP A 138 -2.08 -11.74 -6.46
CA ASP A 138 -1.44 -12.53 -7.51
C ASP A 138 -0.72 -13.76 -6.92
N ALA A 139 -1.17 -14.95 -7.32
CA ALA A 139 -0.62 -16.22 -6.86
C ALA A 139 0.81 -16.45 -7.36
N GLU A 140 1.18 -15.97 -8.55
CA GLU A 140 2.54 -16.10 -9.06
C GLU A 140 3.50 -15.23 -8.23
N VAL A 141 3.07 -14.03 -7.83
CA VAL A 141 3.86 -13.17 -6.93
C VAL A 141 4.01 -13.84 -5.55
N ALA A 142 2.94 -14.45 -5.02
CA ALA A 142 3.00 -15.18 -3.76
C ALA A 142 4.02 -16.34 -3.78
N GLU A 143 4.05 -17.13 -4.86
CA GLU A 143 5.05 -18.19 -5.03
C GLU A 143 6.47 -17.64 -5.18
N GLN A 144 6.64 -16.51 -5.88
CA GLN A 144 7.95 -15.85 -5.99
C GLN A 144 8.47 -15.34 -4.64
N VAL A 145 7.59 -14.77 -3.81
CA VAL A 145 7.89 -14.37 -2.43
C VAL A 145 8.29 -15.60 -1.61
N ARG A 146 7.49 -16.67 -1.64
CA ARG A 146 7.79 -17.92 -0.93
C ARG A 146 9.11 -18.55 -1.36
N ALA A 147 9.46 -18.47 -2.64
CA ALA A 147 10.72 -18.99 -3.15
C ALA A 147 11.97 -18.24 -2.63
N GLY A 148 11.81 -17.01 -2.14
CA GLY A 148 12.90 -16.19 -1.59
C GLY A 148 13.97 -15.84 -2.63
N ARG A 149 13.59 -15.69 -3.90
CA ARG A 149 14.49 -15.40 -5.04
C ARG A 149 14.01 -14.24 -5.91
N LEU A 150 13.30 -13.28 -5.34
CA LEU A 150 12.86 -12.07 -6.03
C LEU A 150 14.07 -11.25 -6.50
N LEU A 151 14.00 -10.76 -7.74
CA LEU A 151 15.02 -9.88 -8.31
C LEU A 151 14.64 -8.40 -8.24
N ARG A 152 13.34 -8.10 -8.26
CA ARG A 152 12.77 -6.75 -8.19
C ARG A 152 11.51 -6.78 -7.33
N ALA A 153 11.13 -5.62 -6.79
CA ALA A 153 9.83 -5.46 -6.16
C ALA A 153 8.72 -5.72 -7.17
N ALA A 154 7.65 -6.35 -6.72
CA ALA A 154 6.42 -6.50 -7.50
C ALA A 154 5.41 -5.46 -7.02
N SER A 155 4.61 -4.91 -7.92
CA SER A 155 3.49 -4.04 -7.55
C SER A 155 2.26 -4.46 -8.33
N TYR A 156 1.16 -4.69 -7.63
CA TYR A 156 -0.13 -4.93 -8.24
C TYR A 156 -0.81 -3.57 -8.48
N ALA A 157 -0.87 -3.14 -9.74
CA ALA A 157 -1.78 -2.08 -10.15
C ALA A 157 -3.15 -2.73 -10.41
N GLY A 158 -4.13 -2.47 -9.54
CA GLY A 158 -5.48 -3.01 -9.62
C GLY A 158 -6.35 -2.46 -10.75
N PHE A 159 -5.76 -2.13 -11.88
CA PHE A 159 -6.35 -1.96 -13.20
C PHE A 159 -5.27 -2.44 -14.17
N GLY A 160 -5.61 -3.38 -15.05
CA GLY A 160 -4.67 -4.22 -15.80
C GLY A 160 -3.48 -3.49 -16.42
N GLU A 161 -2.41 -4.24 -16.69
CA GLU A 161 -1.25 -3.76 -17.44
C GLU A 161 -1.69 -2.85 -18.60
N VAL A 162 -1.51 -1.54 -18.43
CA VAL A 162 -1.52 -0.62 -19.55
C VAL A 162 -0.05 -0.49 -19.93
N PRO A 163 0.40 -1.07 -21.07
CA PRO A 163 1.65 -0.64 -21.66
C PRO A 163 1.58 0.88 -21.77
N ARG A 164 2.56 1.57 -21.19
CA ARG A 164 2.63 3.04 -21.18
C ARG A 164 2.13 3.59 -22.53
N PRO A 165 1.01 4.33 -22.61
CA PRO A 165 0.63 4.92 -23.87
C PRO A 165 1.72 5.93 -24.26
N GLN A 166 2.36 5.69 -25.39
CA GLN A 166 3.16 6.71 -26.07
C GLN A 166 2.17 7.74 -26.59
N LEU A 167 1.85 8.72 -25.75
CA LEU A 167 1.06 9.88 -26.14
C LEU A 167 1.89 10.67 -27.16
N ARG A 168 1.47 10.62 -28.42
CA ARG A 168 1.91 11.51 -29.48
C ARG A 168 0.93 12.68 -29.51
N LEU A 169 1.41 13.88 -29.20
CA LEU A 169 0.67 15.11 -29.49
C LEU A 169 0.42 15.17 -31.00
N VAL A 170 -0.84 15.16 -31.40
CA VAL A 170 -1.27 15.62 -32.72
C VAL A 170 -1.79 17.03 -32.49
N THR A 171 -0.96 18.02 -32.82
CA THR A 171 -1.40 19.39 -33.05
C THR A 171 -2.27 19.37 -34.29
N GLY A 172 -3.57 19.57 -34.11
CA GLY A 172 -4.49 19.82 -35.21
C GLY A 172 -4.45 21.30 -35.54
N ASP A 173 -3.73 21.63 -36.61
CA ASP A 173 -3.95 22.87 -37.33
C ASP A 173 -4.83 22.56 -38.56
N ASP A 174 -5.82 23.43 -38.70
CA ASP A 174 -6.41 23.95 -39.93
C ASP A 174 -7.48 23.18 -40.73
N GLU A 175 -8.42 24.03 -41.18
CA GLU A 175 -9.27 23.98 -42.38
C GLU A 175 -10.73 23.47 -42.25
N GLU A 176 -11.64 24.44 -42.09
CA GLU A 176 -12.89 24.48 -42.87
C GLU A 176 -12.57 24.47 -44.38
N PRO A 177 -13.40 23.82 -45.22
CA PRO A 177 -14.26 24.64 -46.08
C PRO A 177 -15.65 24.05 -46.43
N GLU A 178 -16.40 24.93 -47.09
CA GLU A 178 -17.77 24.97 -47.63
C GLU A 178 -18.38 23.74 -48.36
N GLU A 179 -19.72 23.80 -48.43
CA GLU A 179 -20.69 23.38 -49.46
C GLU A 179 -20.39 22.16 -50.38
N GLU A 180 -21.37 21.24 -50.49
CA GLU A 180 -22.16 21.02 -51.72
C GLU A 180 -23.08 19.77 -51.64
N ARG A 181 -24.16 19.81 -52.43
CA ARG A 181 -25.19 18.77 -52.60
C ARG A 181 -24.63 17.52 -53.29
N PRO A 182 -25.40 16.40 -53.30
CA PRO A 182 -25.90 15.99 -54.61
C PRO A 182 -27.33 15.40 -54.62
N ALA A 183 -27.92 15.45 -55.81
CA ALA A 183 -29.14 14.77 -56.22
C ALA A 183 -28.85 13.36 -56.77
N ARG A 184 -29.84 12.44 -56.70
CA ARG A 184 -30.39 11.69 -57.86
C ARG A 184 -31.49 10.68 -57.45
N ARG A 185 -32.58 10.70 -58.22
CA ARG A 185 -33.64 9.67 -58.36
C ARG A 185 -33.23 8.63 -59.43
N PRO A 186 -33.98 7.54 -59.70
CA PRO A 186 -35.11 7.61 -60.67
C PRO A 186 -36.31 6.68 -60.34
N GLY A 187 -37.56 7.06 -60.64
CA GLY A 187 -38.34 6.64 -61.83
C GLY A 187 -39.64 5.97 -61.33
N SER A 188 -40.83 6.03 -61.93
CA SER A 188 -41.29 6.40 -63.28
C SER A 188 -42.83 6.57 -63.30
N GLN A 189 -43.31 7.55 -64.09
CA GLN A 189 -44.50 7.58 -65.00
C GLN A 189 -45.91 7.21 -64.42
N ARG A 190 -47.06 7.81 -64.80
CA ARG A 190 -47.47 8.37 -66.09
C ARG A 190 -48.82 9.14 -65.98
N ALA A 191 -48.95 10.17 -66.83
CA ALA A 191 -50.15 10.68 -67.51
C ALA A 191 -51.35 11.31 -66.76
N ARG A 192 -51.47 12.63 -66.96
CA ARG A 192 -52.71 13.42 -67.16
C ARG A 192 -53.48 12.94 -68.41
N PRO A 193 -54.81 13.21 -68.53
CA PRO A 193 -55.26 14.49 -69.10
C PRO A 193 -56.55 15.09 -68.46
N GLU A 194 -56.67 16.41 -68.47
CA GLU A 194 -57.98 17.10 -68.49
C GLU A 194 -58.45 17.21 -69.95
N PRO A 195 -59.75 17.43 -70.25
CA PRO A 195 -60.24 18.83 -70.27
C PRO A 195 -61.75 19.03 -69.96
N ALA A 196 -62.07 20.31 -69.71
CA ALA A 196 -63.26 21.04 -70.17
C ALA A 196 -64.66 20.80 -69.55
N THR A 197 -65.07 21.83 -68.78
CA THR A 197 -66.31 22.63 -68.89
C THR A 197 -67.71 22.00 -69.03
N ARG A 198 -68.61 22.39 -68.10
CA ARG A 198 -69.98 22.98 -68.26
C ARG A 198 -70.79 22.68 -66.98
N ALA A 199 -71.11 23.68 -66.17
CA ALA A 199 -72.35 24.46 -66.22
C ALA A 199 -73.60 23.61 -65.94
N ASP A 200 -74.09 23.61 -64.70
CA ASP A 200 -75.39 24.19 -64.30
C ASP A 200 -75.83 23.64 -62.93
N GLY A 201 -76.34 24.53 -62.08
CA GLY A 201 -76.84 24.16 -60.76
C GLY A 201 -76.85 25.32 -59.76
N ALA A 202 -77.52 26.40 -60.12
CA ALA A 202 -77.78 27.54 -59.25
C ALA A 202 -78.71 27.14 -58.07
N ALA A 203 -78.16 27.21 -56.86
CA ALA A 203 -78.88 27.34 -55.59
C ALA A 203 -77.90 28.01 -54.59
N PRO A 204 -78.35 28.80 -53.60
CA PRO A 204 -77.54 29.90 -53.05
C PRO A 204 -76.33 29.39 -52.26
N VAL A 205 -75.11 29.48 -52.82
CA VAL A 205 -73.86 28.96 -52.21
C VAL A 205 -73.11 30.02 -51.39
N THR A 206 -73.51 31.29 -51.45
CA THR A 206 -72.79 32.40 -50.81
C THR A 206 -72.86 32.33 -49.28
N ASP A 207 -73.97 31.84 -48.71
CA ASP A 207 -74.15 31.70 -47.25
C ASP A 207 -73.44 30.47 -46.66
N ARG A 208 -73.39 29.36 -47.42
CA ARG A 208 -72.64 28.14 -47.03
C ARG A 208 -71.12 28.32 -47.13
N ALA A 209 -70.64 29.15 -48.05
CA ALA A 209 -69.22 29.48 -48.15
C ALA A 209 -68.75 30.40 -47.03
N ALA A 210 -69.57 31.38 -46.63
CA ALA A 210 -69.34 32.24 -45.48
C ALA A 210 -69.35 31.43 -44.16
N SER A 211 -70.39 30.62 -43.92
CA SER A 211 -70.48 29.74 -42.74
C SER A 211 -69.35 28.71 -42.64
N ARG A 212 -68.76 28.28 -43.77
CA ARG A 212 -67.57 27.41 -43.77
C ARG A 212 -66.29 28.16 -43.40
N LYS A 213 -66.14 29.42 -43.82
CA LYS A 213 -64.99 30.26 -43.44
C LYS A 213 -65.02 30.61 -41.95
N ASP A 214 -66.18 30.94 -41.40
CA ASP A 214 -66.30 31.28 -39.97
C ASP A 214 -66.00 30.06 -39.09
N ARG A 215 -66.54 28.88 -39.43
CA ARG A 215 -66.21 27.62 -38.73
C ARG A 215 -64.73 27.24 -38.88
N ALA A 216 -64.09 27.57 -40.00
CA ALA A 216 -62.66 27.32 -40.18
C ALA A 216 -61.82 28.26 -39.31
N ALA A 217 -62.22 29.53 -39.19
CA ALA A 217 -61.57 30.51 -38.30
C ALA A 217 -61.73 30.12 -36.83
N GLU A 218 -62.92 29.74 -36.39
CA GLU A 218 -63.16 29.26 -35.01
C GLU A 218 -62.34 28.01 -34.68
N ARG A 219 -62.23 27.06 -35.63
CA ARG A 219 -61.39 25.87 -35.46
C ARG A 219 -59.90 26.21 -35.38
N ALA A 220 -59.43 27.18 -36.18
CA ALA A 220 -58.05 27.64 -36.12
C ALA A 220 -57.74 28.30 -34.77
N GLU A 221 -58.63 29.15 -34.27
CA GLU A 221 -58.47 29.81 -32.97
C GLU A 221 -58.52 28.81 -31.80
N GLN A 222 -59.41 27.81 -31.87
CA GLN A 222 -59.43 26.71 -30.90
C GLN A 222 -58.15 25.87 -30.95
N ALA A 223 -57.63 25.58 -32.15
CA ALA A 223 -56.38 24.85 -32.33
C ALA A 223 -55.18 25.64 -31.76
N GLU A 224 -55.14 26.96 -31.96
CA GLU A 224 -54.09 27.82 -31.40
C GLU A 224 -54.16 27.88 -29.87
N ARG A 225 -55.35 28.05 -29.30
CA ARG A 225 -55.56 28.01 -27.84
C ARG A 225 -55.16 26.66 -27.25
N ALA A 226 -55.47 25.56 -27.94
CA ALA A 226 -55.05 24.21 -27.53
C ALA A 226 -53.52 24.05 -27.58
N ALA A 227 -52.88 24.53 -28.65
CA ALA A 227 -51.42 24.52 -28.79
C ALA A 227 -50.73 25.35 -27.69
N GLN A 228 -51.24 26.54 -27.38
CA GLN A 228 -50.72 27.38 -26.30
C GLN A 228 -50.88 26.72 -24.92
N ARG A 229 -52.01 26.06 -24.65
CA ARG A 229 -52.22 25.29 -23.41
C ARG A 229 -51.25 24.10 -23.32
N ALA A 230 -51.05 23.38 -24.41
CA ALA A 230 -50.09 22.28 -24.47
C ALA A 230 -48.66 22.77 -24.21
N ALA A 231 -48.23 23.87 -24.83
CA ALA A 231 -46.92 24.47 -24.60
C ALA A 231 -46.72 24.93 -23.14
N ARG A 232 -47.74 25.52 -22.50
CA ARG A 232 -47.70 25.90 -21.08
C ARG A 232 -47.62 24.68 -20.18
N ALA A 233 -48.39 23.63 -20.47
CA ALA A 233 -48.35 22.38 -19.71
C ALA A 233 -46.98 21.71 -19.81
N GLU A 234 -46.35 21.73 -20.99
CA GLU A 234 -45.01 21.17 -21.19
C GLU A 234 -43.94 21.95 -20.43
N ARG A 235 -43.94 23.28 -20.53
CA ARG A 235 -43.03 24.12 -19.72
C ARG A 235 -43.21 23.90 -18.22
N ALA A 236 -44.45 23.75 -17.75
CA ALA A 236 -44.72 23.45 -16.35
C ALA A 236 -44.19 22.07 -15.93
N ARG A 237 -44.26 21.06 -16.81
CA ARG A 237 -43.68 19.73 -16.58
C ARG A 237 -42.16 19.80 -16.51
N GLN A 238 -41.53 20.50 -17.45
CA GLN A 238 -40.07 20.72 -17.48
C GLN A 238 -39.60 21.44 -16.21
N ARG A 239 -40.28 22.52 -15.81
CA ARG A 239 -39.96 23.24 -14.57
C ARG A 239 -40.06 22.34 -13.34
N ARG A 240 -41.13 21.54 -13.23
CA ARG A 240 -41.27 20.57 -12.13
C ARG A 240 -40.21 19.47 -12.15
N ALA A 241 -39.72 19.08 -13.33
CA ALA A 241 -38.63 18.12 -13.43
C ALA A 241 -37.32 18.73 -12.92
N LEU A 242 -36.98 19.95 -13.36
CA LEU A 242 -35.80 20.69 -12.90
C LEU A 242 -35.87 21.00 -11.40
N ASP A 243 -37.03 21.40 -10.87
CA ASP A 243 -37.20 21.66 -9.43
C ASP A 243 -36.93 20.39 -8.60
N ARG A 244 -37.35 19.21 -9.09
CA ARG A 244 -37.06 17.92 -8.42
C ARG A 244 -35.57 17.57 -8.50
N GLU A 245 -34.96 17.75 -9.66
CA GLU A 245 -33.53 17.50 -9.85
C GLU A 245 -32.67 18.41 -8.97
N LEU A 246 -33.03 19.70 -8.87
CA LEU A 246 -32.38 20.64 -7.97
C LEU A 246 -32.53 20.22 -6.51
N ALA A 247 -33.72 19.79 -6.09
CA ALA A 247 -33.95 19.34 -4.73
C ALA A 247 -33.11 18.09 -4.38
N LEU A 248 -32.98 17.14 -5.31
CA LEU A 248 -32.12 15.97 -5.16
C LEU A 248 -30.65 16.37 -5.08
N ALA A 249 -30.18 17.22 -6.00
CA ALA A 249 -28.80 17.70 -6.01
C ALA A 249 -28.44 18.46 -4.72
N GLN A 250 -29.35 19.28 -4.18
CA GLN A 250 -29.15 19.97 -2.91
C GLN A 250 -29.13 19.02 -1.70
N ALA A 251 -29.95 17.96 -1.73
CA ALA A 251 -29.93 16.94 -0.68
C ALA A 251 -28.60 16.16 -0.71
N ASP A 252 -28.12 15.78 -1.89
CA ASP A 252 -26.83 15.12 -2.06
C ASP A 252 -25.66 16.02 -1.66
N GLN A 253 -25.69 17.30 -2.05
CA GLN A 253 -24.68 18.28 -1.62
C GLN A 253 -24.60 18.35 -0.08
N LYS A 254 -25.74 18.51 0.60
CA LYS A 254 -25.76 18.56 2.08
C LYS A 254 -25.24 17.29 2.73
N ARG A 255 -25.56 16.13 2.15
CA ARG A 255 -25.05 14.83 2.63
C ARG A 255 -23.52 14.77 2.51
N VAL A 256 -22.98 15.12 1.33
CA VAL A 256 -21.53 15.11 1.07
C VAL A 256 -20.80 16.13 1.94
N GLU A 257 -21.38 17.31 2.17
CA GLU A 257 -20.81 18.32 3.09
C GLU A 257 -20.78 17.84 4.55
N ALA A 258 -21.81 17.11 4.98
CA ALA A 258 -21.83 16.49 6.31
C ALA A 258 -20.77 15.37 6.43
N GLU A 259 -20.65 14.51 5.43
CA GLU A 259 -19.61 13.47 5.35
C GLU A 259 -18.20 14.08 5.38
N LEU A 260 -17.96 15.19 4.67
CA LEU A 260 -16.70 15.91 4.69
C LEU A 260 -16.40 16.50 6.09
N THR A 261 -17.41 17.09 6.74
CA THR A 261 -17.26 17.65 8.08
C THR A 261 -16.93 16.56 9.10
N GLU A 262 -17.56 15.39 8.99
CA GLU A 262 -17.26 14.24 9.83
C GLU A 262 -15.84 13.71 9.58
N ALA A 263 -15.46 13.52 8.31
CA ALA A 263 -14.12 13.03 7.94
C ALA A 263 -13.01 13.98 8.42
N THR A 264 -13.20 15.30 8.28
CA THR A 264 -12.24 16.30 8.77
C THR A 264 -12.18 16.34 10.30
N GLY A 265 -13.29 16.07 10.99
CA GLY A 265 -13.31 15.86 12.44
C GLY A 265 -12.48 14.64 12.86
N GLN A 266 -12.72 13.49 12.23
CA GLN A 266 -11.98 12.26 12.47
C GLN A 266 -10.47 12.40 12.20
N GLU A 267 -10.09 13.15 11.16
CA GLU A 267 -8.68 13.46 10.87
C GLU A 267 -8.05 14.27 12.01
N ARG A 268 -8.72 15.33 12.49
CA ARG A 268 -8.22 16.16 13.61
C ARG A 268 -8.10 15.37 14.90
N ASP A 269 -9.10 14.56 15.22
CA ASP A 269 -9.07 13.69 16.41
C ASP A 269 -7.93 12.67 16.31
N GLY A 270 -7.73 12.10 15.11
CA GLY A 270 -6.61 11.20 14.84
C GLY A 270 -5.24 11.85 15.05
N VAL A 271 -5.06 13.09 14.56
CA VAL A 271 -3.82 13.87 14.78
C VAL A 271 -3.60 14.14 16.27
N ALA A 272 -4.64 14.57 16.99
CA ALA A 272 -4.54 14.81 18.44
C ALA A 272 -4.15 13.54 19.23
N VAL A 273 -4.66 12.37 18.82
CA VAL A 273 -4.26 11.09 19.43
C VAL A 273 -2.79 10.76 19.14
N LEU A 274 -2.32 11.01 17.91
CA LEU A 274 -0.91 10.80 17.56
C LEU A 274 0.02 11.70 18.39
N ASP A 275 -0.30 13.00 18.49
CA ASP A 275 0.48 13.96 19.27
C ASP A 275 0.55 13.55 20.75
N ALA A 276 -0.54 13.02 21.32
CA ALA A 276 -0.56 12.52 22.69
C ALA A 276 0.37 11.30 22.87
N ILE A 277 0.35 10.34 21.93
CA ILE A 277 1.23 9.16 21.96
C ILE A 277 2.69 9.58 21.83
N GLU A 278 3.01 10.55 20.97
CA GLU A 278 4.38 11.06 20.81
C GLU A 278 4.88 11.74 22.09
N ALA A 279 4.02 12.50 22.77
CA ALA A 279 4.35 13.11 24.06
C ALA A 279 4.62 12.05 25.15
N GLU A 280 3.81 10.99 25.21
CA GLU A 280 4.03 9.86 26.12
C GLU A 280 5.33 9.12 25.83
N LEU A 281 5.65 8.89 24.56
CA LEU A 281 6.90 8.26 24.15
C LEU A 281 8.11 9.09 24.58
N ALA A 282 8.08 10.40 24.36
CA ALA A 282 9.17 11.31 24.77
C ALA A 282 9.37 11.33 26.30
N GLU A 283 8.29 11.21 27.09
CA GLU A 283 8.38 11.07 28.55
C GLU A 283 8.99 9.71 28.95
N LEU A 284 8.56 8.61 28.32
CA LEU A 284 9.12 7.28 28.58
C LEU A 284 10.61 7.20 28.22
N GLU A 285 11.03 7.82 27.12
CA GLU A 285 12.43 7.91 26.73
C GLU A 285 13.27 8.71 27.75
N ARG A 286 12.74 9.84 28.25
CA ARG A 286 13.38 10.60 29.34
C ARG A 286 13.53 9.74 30.60
N ARG A 287 12.49 9.01 31.01
CA ARG A 287 12.54 8.11 32.17
C ARG A 287 13.55 6.98 31.98
N ARG A 288 13.61 6.39 30.78
CA ARG A 288 14.60 5.37 30.44
C ARG A 288 16.03 5.92 30.56
N ALA A 289 16.30 7.11 30.02
CA ALA A 289 17.64 7.72 30.11
C ALA A 289 18.09 7.93 31.57
N VAL A 290 17.19 8.40 32.43
CA VAL A 290 17.46 8.54 33.88
C VAL A 290 17.76 7.18 34.51
N ALA A 291 16.93 6.16 34.25
CA ALA A 291 17.14 4.83 34.78
C ALA A 291 18.47 4.19 34.31
N GLU A 292 18.87 4.42 33.06
CA GLU A 292 20.16 3.95 32.53
C GLU A 292 21.36 4.65 33.22
N GLN A 293 21.24 5.94 33.51
CA GLN A 293 22.25 6.69 34.26
C GLN A 293 22.38 6.18 35.69
N ASP A 294 21.26 5.98 36.38
CA ASP A 294 21.24 5.48 37.76
C ASP A 294 21.80 4.06 37.85
N LEU A 295 21.44 3.18 36.90
CA LEU A 295 22.02 1.85 36.80
C LEU A 295 23.55 1.91 36.58
N SER A 296 24.01 2.83 35.74
CA SER A 296 25.44 3.02 35.49
C SER A 296 26.18 3.49 36.75
N ARG A 297 25.60 4.43 37.51
CA ARG A 297 26.13 4.87 38.82
C ARG A 297 26.17 3.73 39.82
N ALA A 298 25.10 2.95 39.94
CA ALA A 298 25.03 1.79 40.83
C ALA A 298 26.08 0.72 40.47
N LYS A 299 26.30 0.45 39.18
CA LYS A 299 27.36 -0.47 38.71
C LYS A 299 28.76 0.02 39.09
N LEU A 300 29.02 1.32 38.98
CA LEU A 300 30.31 1.91 39.38
C LEU A 300 30.50 1.85 40.90
N ALA A 301 29.48 2.19 41.68
CA ALA A 301 29.49 2.10 43.14
C ALA A 301 29.70 0.65 43.63
N ARG A 302 29.07 -0.33 42.97
CA ARG A 302 29.31 -1.76 43.25
C ARG A 302 30.78 -2.12 43.01
N ARG A 303 31.35 -1.74 41.87
CA ARG A 303 32.75 -2.01 41.53
C ARG A 303 33.74 -1.33 42.50
N SER A 304 33.43 -0.11 42.97
CA SER A 304 34.28 0.55 43.98
C SER A 304 34.18 -0.14 45.34
N ALA A 305 32.98 -0.57 45.74
CA ALA A 305 32.78 -1.34 46.97
C ALA A 305 33.51 -2.69 46.92
N GLU A 306 33.44 -3.42 45.80
CA GLU A 306 34.19 -4.68 45.60
C GLU A 306 35.71 -4.49 45.78
N ARG A 307 36.26 -3.40 45.22
CA ARG A 307 37.68 -3.06 45.41
C ARG A 307 37.99 -2.70 46.86
N ALA A 308 37.15 -1.90 47.51
CA ALA A 308 37.33 -1.51 48.91
C ALA A 308 37.33 -2.74 49.84
N VAL A 309 36.41 -3.69 49.62
CA VAL A 309 36.37 -4.97 50.35
C VAL A 309 37.66 -5.76 50.15
N THR A 310 38.18 -5.81 48.92
CA THR A 310 39.43 -6.53 48.61
C THR A 310 40.63 -5.91 49.35
N VAL A 311 40.74 -4.58 49.34
CA VAL A 311 41.80 -3.85 50.07
C VAL A 311 41.67 -4.05 51.58
N ALA A 312 40.45 -3.95 52.13
CA ALA A 312 40.21 -4.14 53.56
C ALA A 312 40.57 -5.57 54.01
N ARG A 313 40.21 -6.60 53.23
CA ARG A 313 40.58 -8.00 53.50
C ARG A 313 42.09 -8.20 53.51
N ARG A 314 42.80 -7.62 52.53
CA ARG A 314 44.27 -7.68 52.50
C ARG A 314 44.88 -7.03 53.75
N ARG A 315 44.39 -5.84 54.12
CA ARG A 315 44.90 -5.14 55.30
C ARG A 315 44.63 -5.90 56.59
N ALA A 316 43.44 -6.50 56.72
CA ALA A 316 43.11 -7.36 57.87
C ALA A 316 44.08 -8.53 57.96
N GLY A 317 44.32 -9.26 56.85
CA GLY A 317 45.28 -10.37 56.82
C GLY A 317 46.72 -9.94 57.12
N GLU A 318 47.16 -8.76 56.66
CA GLU A 318 48.48 -8.20 57.01
C GLU A 318 48.61 -7.92 58.51
N VAL A 319 47.54 -7.42 59.16
CA VAL A 319 47.52 -7.15 60.60
C VAL A 319 47.46 -8.44 61.41
N GLU A 320 46.63 -9.41 61.00
CA GLU A 320 46.56 -10.74 61.61
C GLU A 320 47.94 -11.43 61.59
N ALA A 321 48.61 -11.43 60.44
CA ALA A 321 49.95 -12.01 60.30
C ALA A 321 51.00 -11.30 61.19
N ALA A 322 50.90 -9.97 61.35
CA ALA A 322 51.79 -9.23 62.23
C ALA A 322 51.56 -9.55 63.72
N ILE A 323 50.30 -9.76 64.12
CA ILE A 323 49.96 -10.20 65.48
C ILE A 323 50.49 -11.60 65.74
N GLU A 324 50.33 -12.54 64.80
CA GLU A 324 50.87 -13.90 64.92
C GLU A 324 52.40 -13.90 65.03
N ALA A 325 53.09 -13.06 64.26
CA ALA A 325 54.55 -12.93 64.33
C ALA A 325 55.02 -12.42 65.70
N LEU A 326 54.37 -11.38 66.25
CA LEU A 326 54.68 -10.85 67.59
C LEU A 326 54.44 -11.90 68.68
N ALA A 327 53.34 -12.65 68.61
CA ALA A 327 53.04 -13.72 69.57
C ALA A 327 54.08 -14.86 69.52
N ALA A 328 54.62 -15.16 68.32
CA ALA A 328 55.69 -16.14 68.18
C ALA A 328 57.02 -15.65 68.80
N GLU A 329 57.38 -14.38 68.61
CA GLU A 329 58.57 -13.77 69.22
C GLU A 329 58.49 -13.73 70.76
N GLU A 330 57.32 -13.43 71.34
CA GLU A 330 57.09 -13.45 72.79
C GLU A 330 57.19 -14.87 73.39
N GLY A 331 56.71 -15.89 72.66
CA GLY A 331 56.81 -17.29 73.09
C GLY A 331 58.24 -17.83 73.12
N ASP A 332 59.09 -17.43 72.18
CA ASP A 332 60.52 -17.79 72.16
C ASP A 332 61.31 -17.08 73.29
N ALA A 333 60.92 -15.86 73.66
CA ALA A 333 61.54 -15.12 74.76
C ALA A 333 61.26 -15.75 76.14
N ASP A 334 60.05 -16.27 76.36
CA ASP A 334 59.68 -16.93 77.63
C ASP A 334 60.34 -18.33 77.77
N GLY A 335 60.52 -19.03 76.65
CA GLY A 335 61.26 -20.31 76.60
C GLY A 335 62.78 -20.18 76.83
N GLY A 336 63.37 -19.02 76.53
CA GLY A 336 64.80 -18.75 76.73
C GLY A 336 65.22 -18.39 78.16
N SER A 337 64.28 -18.02 79.04
CA SER A 337 64.59 -17.64 80.43
C SER A 337 64.69 -18.81 81.41
N GLY A 338 64.31 -20.02 81.00
CA GLY A 338 64.34 -21.24 81.82
C GLY A 338 65.66 -22.04 81.78
N ALA A 339 66.69 -21.57 81.08
CA ALA A 339 67.96 -22.28 80.89
C ALA A 339 69.18 -21.40 81.23
N ALA A 340 69.27 -20.95 82.50
CA ALA A 340 70.52 -20.47 83.07
C ALA A 340 70.51 -20.79 84.58
N ASP A 341 71.00 -21.99 84.90
CA ASP A 341 71.46 -22.42 86.23
C ASP A 341 72.96 -22.10 86.34
#